data_AF-A0A926I7A7-F1
#
_entry.id   AF-A0A926I7A7-F1
#
_cell.length_a   1.000
_cell.length_b   1.000
_cell.length_c   1.000
_cell.angle_alpha   90.00
_cell.angle_beta   90.00
_cell.angle_gamma   90.00
#
_symmetry.space_group_name_H-M   'P 1'
#
loop_
_entity.id
_entity.type
_entity.pdbx_description
1 polymer ?
#
loop_
_entity_poly.entity_id
_entity_poly.type
_entity_poly.pdbx_seq_one_letter_code
_entity_poly.pdbx_strand_id
1 'polypeptide(L)'
;MKTIFREKFKVTQGYGPVHGGLDIVGLCGTDIISPIDGVVKSSAIITDKNNLTWEWGNYVRVDDGEGMRYFFCHMSSRSVKAGDKVKTGDKLGVMGNTGLSYGAHCHFEVRTGGNIRVNPAKILGIPNGCGTYTVESAPKWEKTSEGWRYGSLKNAWKQINGRWYWFDGRGIAVTGPLVVNGKTFWFASKPFHEVKECQLLMTDESGALR
;
A
#
# COMPACT_ATOMS: atom_id res chain seq x y z
N MET A 1 1.57 -13.20 -6.76
CA MET A 1 2.74 -12.45 -6.22
C MET A 1 2.43 -11.99 -4.80
N LYS A 2 3.34 -12.20 -3.84
CA LYS A 2 3.23 -11.58 -2.49
C LYS A 2 3.67 -10.11 -2.59
N THR A 3 3.08 -9.21 -1.81
CA THR A 3 3.39 -7.78 -1.87
C THR A 3 3.18 -7.11 -0.52
N ILE A 4 3.88 -5.99 -0.30
CA ILE A 4 3.71 -5.14 0.87
C ILE A 4 3.00 -3.81 0.55
N PHE A 5 2.72 -3.54 -0.73
CA PHE A 5 1.91 -2.41 -1.19
C PHE A 5 0.85 -2.90 -2.17
N ARG A 6 -0.35 -2.31 -2.10
CA ARG A 6 -1.42 -2.59 -3.06
C ARG A 6 -1.07 -1.92 -4.38
N GLU A 7 -1.37 -2.59 -5.48
CA GLU A 7 -1.20 -2.07 -6.85
C GLU A 7 0.25 -1.97 -7.32
N LYS A 8 0.92 -0.84 -7.11
CA LYS A 8 2.22 -0.55 -7.75
C LYS A 8 3.22 -0.04 -6.72
N PHE A 9 4.45 -0.55 -6.80
CA PHE A 9 5.55 -0.13 -5.94
C PHE A 9 6.88 -0.09 -6.69
N LYS A 10 7.84 0.62 -6.12
CA LYS A 10 9.22 0.71 -6.60
C LYS A 10 10.17 0.20 -5.54
N VAL A 11 11.06 -0.71 -5.90
CA VAL A 11 12.25 -1.03 -5.10
C VAL A 11 13.31 0.02 -5.41
N THR A 12 13.76 0.74 -4.40
CA THR A 12 14.78 1.80 -4.50
C THR A 12 16.17 1.31 -4.09
N GLN A 13 16.24 0.27 -3.26
CA GLN A 13 17.48 -0.40 -2.88
C GLN A 13 17.25 -1.90 -2.67
N GLY A 14 18.12 -2.73 -3.27
CA GLY A 14 18.06 -4.19 -3.17
C GLY A 14 18.75 -4.75 -1.91
N TYR A 15 18.53 -6.04 -1.65
CA TYR A 15 19.21 -6.78 -0.59
C TYR A 15 20.65 -7.08 -0.97
N GLY A 16 21.60 -6.91 -0.04
CA GLY A 16 23.02 -7.17 -0.28
C GLY A 16 23.88 -7.13 0.99
N PRO A 17 25.21 -7.23 0.85
CA PRO A 17 26.13 -7.34 2.01
C PRO A 17 26.02 -6.18 3.01
N VAL A 18 25.69 -4.98 2.53
CA VAL A 18 25.58 -3.75 3.32
C VAL A 18 24.12 -3.32 3.58
N HIS A 19 23.15 -4.01 2.99
CA HIS A 19 21.74 -3.64 3.08
C HIS A 19 20.88 -4.88 3.37
N GLY A 20 20.37 -4.95 4.61
CA GLY A 20 19.75 -6.16 5.16
C GLY A 20 18.35 -6.48 4.66
N GLY A 21 17.76 -5.65 3.79
CA GLY A 21 16.39 -5.78 3.33
C GLY A 21 16.18 -5.22 1.93
N LEU A 22 14.93 -4.86 1.63
CA LEU A 22 14.55 -4.09 0.45
C LEU A 22 13.99 -2.75 0.90
N ASP A 23 14.40 -1.67 0.25
CA ASP A 23 13.75 -0.37 0.43
C ASP A 23 12.70 -0.20 -0.66
N ILE A 24 11.45 -0.05 -0.24
CA ILE A 24 10.30 -0.13 -1.13
C ILE A 24 9.40 1.09 -0.93
N VAL A 25 9.00 1.72 -2.03
CA VAL A 25 8.08 2.85 -2.07
C VAL A 25 6.77 2.43 -2.74
N GLY A 26 5.65 2.58 -2.03
CA GLY A 26 4.31 2.44 -2.62
C GLY A 26 3.99 3.63 -3.54
N LEU A 27 3.69 3.37 -4.81
CA LEU A 27 3.45 4.43 -5.82
C LEU A 27 1.98 4.83 -5.95
N CYS A 28 1.06 3.96 -5.54
CA CYS A 28 -0.39 4.18 -5.63
C CYS A 28 -1.06 4.31 -4.25
N GLY A 29 -0.26 4.29 -3.18
CA GLY A 29 -0.73 4.39 -1.81
C GLY A 29 0.42 4.17 -0.83
N THR A 30 0.24 4.65 0.39
CA THR A 30 1.25 4.58 1.46
C THR A 30 0.98 3.45 2.46
N ASP A 31 -0.14 2.75 2.32
CA ASP A 31 -0.50 1.65 3.20
C ASP A 31 0.43 0.45 3.02
N ILE A 32 1.11 0.07 4.10
CA ILE A 32 1.92 -1.15 4.15
C ILE A 32 1.03 -2.30 4.60
N ILE A 33 1.01 -3.37 3.81
CA ILE A 33 0.21 -4.58 4.07
C ILE A 33 1.10 -5.80 4.36
N SER A 34 0.53 -6.79 5.05
CA SER A 34 1.23 -8.05 5.29
C SER A 34 1.31 -8.89 4.01
N PRO A 35 2.49 -9.37 3.58
CA PRO A 35 2.63 -10.28 2.45
C PRO A 35 2.34 -11.75 2.82
N ILE A 36 2.09 -12.01 4.10
CA ILE A 36 1.94 -13.33 4.70
C ILE A 36 0.84 -13.33 5.77
N ASP A 37 0.33 -14.52 6.08
CA ASP A 37 -0.44 -14.75 7.30
C ASP A 37 0.52 -14.89 8.48
N GLY A 38 0.14 -14.40 9.66
CA GLY A 38 1.01 -14.53 10.83
C GLY A 38 0.50 -13.84 12.09
N VAL A 39 1.40 -13.68 13.04
CA VAL A 39 1.16 -13.00 14.32
C VAL A 39 2.12 -11.82 14.45
N VAL A 40 1.58 -10.65 14.77
CA VAL A 40 2.39 -9.48 15.10
C VAL A 40 3.11 -9.75 16.41
N LYS A 41 4.44 -9.79 16.37
CA LYS A 41 5.26 -10.02 17.57
C LYS A 41 5.97 -8.76 18.07
N SER A 42 5.97 -7.68 17.29
CA SER A 42 6.41 -6.35 17.73
C SER A 42 5.68 -5.27 16.96
N SER A 43 5.34 -4.18 17.64
CA SER A 43 4.77 -2.96 17.05
C SER A 43 5.26 -1.81 17.91
N ALA A 44 6.38 -1.19 17.53
CA ALA A 44 7.16 -0.34 18.42
C ALA A 44 7.65 0.95 17.73
N ILE A 45 7.96 1.94 18.56
CA ILE A 45 8.71 3.15 18.18
C ILE A 45 10.00 3.13 18.98
N ILE A 46 11.13 3.15 18.29
CA ILE A 46 12.43 3.24 18.92
C ILE A 46 13.05 4.59 18.55
N THR A 47 13.26 5.44 19.55
CA THR A 47 13.88 6.77 19.38
C THR A 47 15.25 6.89 20.05
N ASP A 48 15.54 5.99 21.00
CA ASP A 48 16.84 5.94 21.68
C ASP A 48 17.92 5.38 20.74
N LYS A 49 18.91 6.20 20.41
CA LYS A 49 20.04 5.83 19.52
C LYS A 49 20.96 4.78 20.12
N ASN A 50 20.88 4.51 21.42
CA ASN A 50 21.65 3.43 22.06
C ASN A 50 20.99 2.05 21.86
N ASN A 51 19.74 2.01 21.40
CA ASN A 51 19.07 0.75 21.08
C ASN A 51 19.56 0.20 19.73
N LEU A 52 19.92 -1.08 19.67
CA LEU A 52 20.42 -1.72 18.44
C LEU A 52 19.47 -1.62 17.23
N THR A 53 18.18 -1.38 17.44
CA THR A 53 17.19 -1.22 16.35
C THR A 53 16.69 0.22 16.20
N TRP A 54 17.40 1.21 16.74
CA TRP A 54 17.02 2.63 16.62
C TRP A 54 16.88 3.09 15.17
N GLU A 55 17.72 2.55 14.28
CA GLU A 55 17.72 2.86 12.85
C GLU A 55 16.37 2.55 12.20
N TRP A 56 15.61 1.59 12.73
CA TRP A 56 14.30 1.21 12.19
C TRP A 56 13.19 2.21 12.51
N GLY A 57 13.38 3.04 13.54
CA GLY A 57 12.39 4.01 14.00
C GLY A 57 11.09 3.34 14.43
N ASN A 58 10.02 3.65 13.71
CA ASN A 58 8.71 3.05 13.92
C ASN A 58 8.58 1.79 13.03
N TYR A 59 8.34 0.63 13.65
CA TYR A 59 8.31 -0.63 12.92
C TYR A 59 7.30 -1.65 13.45
N VAL A 60 6.94 -2.59 12.58
CA VAL A 60 6.16 -3.79 12.90
C VAL A 60 6.99 -5.04 12.58
N ARG A 61 6.89 -6.06 13.43
CA ARG A 61 7.36 -7.42 13.14
C ARG A 61 6.18 -8.39 13.10
N VAL A 62 6.08 -9.14 12.02
CA VAL A 62 5.15 -10.28 11.87
C VAL A 62 5.96 -11.57 11.80
N ASP A 63 5.56 -12.58 12.56
CA ASP A 63 6.13 -13.92 12.49
C ASP A 63 5.11 -14.84 11.79
N ASP A 64 5.54 -15.65 10.82
CA ASP A 64 4.64 -16.54 10.06
C ASP A 64 4.29 -17.84 10.80
N GLY A 65 4.95 -18.12 11.92
CA GLY A 65 4.78 -19.36 12.68
C GLY A 65 5.59 -20.54 12.14
N GLU A 66 6.18 -20.42 10.96
CA GLU A 66 7.06 -21.42 10.33
C GLU A 66 8.55 -21.12 10.58
N GLY A 67 8.83 -20.07 11.35
CA GLY A 67 10.17 -19.70 11.80
C GLY A 67 10.78 -18.54 11.02
N MET A 68 10.02 -17.83 10.19
CA MET A 68 10.48 -16.59 9.56
C MET A 68 9.86 -15.37 10.26
N ARG A 69 10.64 -14.29 10.25
CA ARG A 69 10.32 -13.00 10.86
C ARG A 69 10.39 -11.92 9.79
N TYR A 70 9.34 -11.12 9.69
CA TYR A 70 9.15 -10.09 8.67
C TYR A 70 9.09 -8.74 9.36
N PHE A 71 10.01 -7.85 9.03
CA PHE A 71 10.15 -6.52 9.63
C PHE A 71 9.77 -5.45 8.62
N PHE A 72 8.98 -4.50 9.07
CA PHE A 72 8.48 -3.37 8.29
C PHE A 72 8.83 -2.09 9.03
N CYS A 73 9.86 -1.38 8.56
CA CYS A 73 10.47 -0.27 9.29
C CYS A 73 10.19 1.08 8.64
N HIS A 74 10.66 2.15 9.29
CA HIS A 74 10.50 3.54 8.88
C HIS A 74 9.04 4.02 8.75
N MET A 75 8.08 3.32 9.36
CA MET A 75 6.67 3.66 9.27
C MET A 75 6.37 5.07 9.82
N SER A 76 5.34 5.74 9.30
CA SER A 76 4.81 6.97 9.91
C SER A 76 3.84 6.63 11.04
N SER A 77 3.03 5.58 10.86
CA SER A 77 2.08 5.08 11.86
C SER A 77 1.91 3.56 11.74
N ARG A 78 1.44 2.93 12.82
CA ARG A 78 1.12 1.49 12.88
C ARG A 78 -0.37 1.33 13.09
N SER A 79 -0.95 0.32 12.46
CA SER A 79 -2.38 -0.03 12.56
C SER A 79 -2.62 -1.32 13.35
N VAL A 80 -1.56 -1.95 13.86
CA VAL A 80 -1.58 -3.22 14.60
C VAL A 80 -0.76 -3.14 15.88
N LYS A 81 -1.01 -4.05 16.82
CA LYS A 81 -0.27 -4.22 18.07
C LYS A 81 0.26 -5.66 18.23
N ALA A 82 1.21 -5.84 19.13
CA ALA A 82 1.71 -7.18 19.45
C ALA A 82 0.58 -8.11 19.93
N GLY A 83 0.55 -9.32 19.40
CA GLY A 83 -0.49 -10.33 19.63
C GLY A 83 -1.57 -10.39 18.54
N ASP A 84 -1.70 -9.37 17.69
CA ASP A 84 -2.69 -9.38 16.61
C ASP A 84 -2.37 -10.49 15.59
N LYS A 85 -3.40 -11.21 15.15
CA LYS A 85 -3.32 -12.11 14.00
C LYS A 85 -3.59 -11.30 12.74
N VAL A 86 -2.74 -11.47 11.73
CA VAL A 86 -2.88 -10.80 10.44
C VAL A 86 -2.95 -11.82 9.32
N LYS A 87 -3.70 -11.47 8.29
CA LYS A 87 -3.79 -12.18 7.02
C LYS A 87 -3.04 -11.45 5.93
N THR A 88 -2.69 -12.18 4.89
CA THR A 88 -2.13 -11.62 3.68
C THR A 88 -3.03 -10.51 3.15
N GLY A 89 -2.50 -9.30 3.01
CA GLY A 89 -3.21 -8.11 2.56
C GLY A 89 -3.74 -7.20 3.68
N ASP A 90 -3.70 -7.64 4.95
CA ASP A 90 -4.10 -6.80 6.09
C ASP A 90 -3.14 -5.62 6.25
N LYS A 91 -3.70 -4.46 6.59
CA LYS A 91 -2.93 -3.23 6.81
C LYS A 91 -2.14 -3.32 8.12
N LEU A 92 -0.83 -3.14 8.03
CA LEU A 92 0.08 -3.10 9.18
C LEU A 92 0.36 -1.68 9.66
N GLY A 93 0.33 -0.71 8.73
CA GLY A 93 0.64 0.68 9.02
C GLY A 93 0.74 1.52 7.77
N VAL A 94 1.38 2.67 7.90
CA VAL A 94 1.58 3.63 6.82
C VAL A 94 3.07 3.89 6.65
N MET A 95 3.54 3.86 5.40
CA MET A 95 4.89 4.22 5.00
C MET A 95 5.26 5.60 5.53
N GLY A 96 6.52 5.79 5.92
CA GLY A 96 7.00 7.03 6.51
C GLY A 96 8.49 7.22 6.32
N ASN A 97 9.08 8.05 7.20
CA ASN A 97 10.49 8.41 7.16
C ASN A 97 11.06 8.52 8.59
N THR A 98 10.73 7.58 9.47
CA THR A 98 11.20 7.57 10.86
C THR A 98 12.49 6.75 11.02
N GLY A 99 13.25 6.99 12.09
CA GLY A 99 14.54 6.33 12.31
C GLY A 99 15.65 6.89 11.43
N LEU A 100 16.57 6.04 10.99
CA LEU A 100 17.66 6.41 10.07
C LEU A 100 17.19 6.19 8.63
N SER A 101 16.55 7.20 8.06
CA SER A 101 16.03 7.17 6.69
C SER A 101 16.19 8.52 6.00
N TYR A 102 16.54 8.51 4.71
CA TYR A 102 16.79 9.71 3.90
C TYR A 102 15.56 10.18 3.11
N GLY A 103 14.48 9.40 3.09
CA GLY A 103 13.25 9.71 2.36
C GLY A 103 12.16 8.68 2.63
N ALA A 104 10.90 9.02 2.34
CA ALA A 104 9.79 8.16 2.71
C ALA A 104 9.79 6.81 1.95
N HIS A 105 9.96 5.70 2.68
CA HIS A 105 9.94 4.34 2.16
C HIS A 105 9.65 3.33 3.28
N CYS A 106 9.47 2.06 2.93
CA CYS A 106 9.46 0.94 3.87
C CYS A 106 10.74 0.14 3.68
N HIS A 107 11.57 0.04 4.73
CA HIS A 107 12.62 -0.97 4.78
C HIS A 107 11.99 -2.30 5.19
N PHE A 108 11.96 -3.25 4.25
CA PHE A 108 11.39 -4.58 4.41
C PHE A 108 12.49 -5.62 4.56
N GLU A 109 12.66 -6.13 5.77
CA GLU A 109 13.68 -7.13 6.11
C GLU A 109 13.02 -8.46 6.48
N VAL A 110 13.65 -9.56 6.08
CA VAL A 110 13.20 -10.91 6.44
C VAL A 110 14.35 -11.66 7.09
N ARG A 111 14.07 -12.31 8.22
CA ARG A 111 15.04 -13.12 8.95
C ARG A 111 14.51 -14.49 9.29
N THR A 112 15.40 -15.46 9.42
CA THR A 112 15.08 -16.76 10.01
C THR A 112 14.92 -16.67 11.54
N GLY A 113 14.47 -17.76 12.17
CA GLY A 113 14.39 -17.89 13.62
C GLY A 113 15.75 -17.73 14.32
N GLY A 114 16.84 -18.09 13.63
CA GLY A 114 18.23 -17.86 14.05
C GLY A 114 18.72 -16.42 13.81
N ASN A 115 17.84 -15.49 13.45
CA ASN A 115 18.15 -14.09 13.17
C ASN A 115 19.08 -13.87 11.95
N ILE A 116 19.14 -14.85 11.04
CA ILE A 116 19.92 -14.74 9.79
C ILE A 116 19.07 -14.00 8.75
N ARG A 117 19.65 -12.95 8.15
CA ARG A 117 19.00 -12.18 7.08
C ARG A 117 18.85 -13.03 5.83
N VAL A 118 17.69 -12.94 5.18
CA VAL A 118 17.44 -13.59 3.90
C VAL A 118 16.94 -12.59 2.88
N ASN A 119 17.17 -12.88 1.60
CA ASN A 119 16.75 -12.02 0.50
C ASN A 119 15.21 -11.90 0.42
N PRO A 120 14.61 -10.74 0.73
CA PRO A 120 13.16 -10.57 0.72
C PRO A 120 12.56 -10.62 -0.69
N ALA A 121 13.34 -10.33 -1.73
CA ALA A 121 12.88 -10.34 -3.11
C ALA A 121 12.39 -11.73 -3.53
N LYS A 122 13.05 -12.79 -3.03
CA LYS A 122 12.61 -14.18 -3.23
C LYS A 122 11.24 -14.45 -2.62
N ILE A 123 10.96 -13.86 -1.46
CA ILE A 123 9.66 -14.03 -0.79
C ILE A 123 8.56 -13.30 -1.54
N LEU A 124 8.84 -12.11 -2.06
CA LEU A 124 7.90 -11.34 -2.86
C LEU A 124 7.72 -11.89 -4.28
N GLY A 125 8.67 -12.70 -4.76
CA GLY A 125 8.67 -13.23 -6.12
C GLY A 125 9.07 -12.18 -7.16
N ILE A 126 10.00 -11.29 -6.80
CA ILE A 126 10.52 -10.22 -7.67
C ILE A 126 12.06 -10.31 -7.79
N PRO A 127 12.66 -9.70 -8.84
CA PRO A 127 14.12 -9.55 -8.92
C PRO A 127 14.69 -8.80 -7.70
N ASN A 128 15.88 -9.21 -7.26
CA ASN A 128 16.61 -8.50 -6.21
C ASN A 128 17.38 -7.30 -6.79
N GLY A 129 16.66 -6.23 -7.10
CA GLY A 129 17.25 -5.02 -7.66
C GLY A 129 16.24 -3.89 -7.76
N CYS A 130 16.73 -2.71 -8.09
CA CYS A 130 15.88 -1.54 -8.28
C CYS A 130 14.95 -1.76 -9.48
N GLY A 131 13.68 -1.42 -9.31
CA GLY A 131 12.67 -1.70 -10.32
C GLY A 131 11.30 -1.24 -9.89
N THR A 132 10.38 -1.14 -10.86
CA THR A 132 8.97 -0.83 -10.60
C THR A 132 8.12 -2.04 -10.91
N TYR A 133 7.26 -2.42 -9.98
CA TYR A 133 6.48 -3.65 -10.03
C TYR A 133 5.00 -3.34 -9.87
N THR A 134 4.19 -4.07 -10.62
CA THR A 134 2.72 -4.04 -10.54
C THR A 134 2.25 -5.39 -10.06
N VAL A 135 1.45 -5.42 -9.00
CA VAL A 135 0.85 -6.62 -8.46
C VAL A 135 -0.17 -7.15 -9.47
N GLU A 136 -0.03 -8.38 -9.95
CA GLU A 136 -0.91 -8.92 -11.01
C GLU A 136 -2.40 -8.97 -10.63
N SER A 137 -2.68 -9.20 -9.33
CA SER A 137 -4.01 -9.15 -8.72
C SER A 137 -4.43 -7.74 -8.28
N ALA A 138 -3.66 -6.70 -8.62
CA ALA A 138 -4.12 -5.34 -8.47
C ALA A 138 -5.45 -5.18 -9.22
N PRO A 139 -6.43 -4.48 -8.65
CA PRO A 139 -7.61 -4.08 -9.39
C PRO A 139 -7.19 -3.38 -10.69
N LYS A 140 -7.75 -3.81 -11.81
CA LYS A 140 -7.50 -3.23 -13.12
C LYS A 140 -8.78 -2.60 -13.63
N TRP A 141 -8.62 -1.59 -14.47
CA TRP A 141 -9.72 -1.07 -15.26
C TRP A 141 -10.15 -2.12 -16.29
N GLU A 142 -11.45 -2.38 -16.33
CA GLU A 142 -12.08 -3.27 -17.29
C GLU A 142 -13.26 -2.54 -17.93
N LYS A 143 -13.29 -2.44 -19.27
CA LYS A 143 -14.45 -1.89 -19.97
C LYS A 143 -15.46 -3.02 -20.19
N THR A 144 -16.67 -2.83 -19.70
CA THR A 144 -17.83 -3.69 -19.98
C THR A 144 -18.81 -2.96 -20.90
N SER A 145 -19.86 -3.66 -21.34
CA SER A 145 -20.98 -3.05 -22.05
C SER A 145 -21.74 -2.01 -21.22
N GLU A 146 -21.69 -2.11 -19.90
CA GLU A 146 -22.40 -1.22 -18.96
C GLU A 146 -21.56 -0.01 -18.53
N GLY A 147 -20.23 -0.06 -18.71
CA GLY A 147 -19.33 1.01 -18.29
C GLY A 147 -17.96 0.48 -17.84
N TRP A 148 -17.24 1.25 -17.03
CA TRP A 148 -15.93 0.86 -16.53
C TRP A 148 -16.03 0.21 -15.15
N ARG A 149 -15.32 -0.90 -14.93
CA ARG A 149 -15.13 -1.54 -13.62
C ARG A 149 -13.69 -1.39 -13.15
N TYR A 150 -13.48 -1.45 -11.84
CA TYR A 150 -12.15 -1.50 -11.24
C TYR A 150 -12.09 -2.55 -10.12
N GLY A 151 -11.58 -3.74 -10.46
CA GLY A 151 -11.62 -4.90 -9.58
C GLY A 151 -13.05 -5.25 -9.15
N SER A 152 -13.25 -5.54 -7.86
CA SER A 152 -14.55 -5.94 -7.29
C SER A 152 -15.23 -4.83 -6.48
N LEU A 153 -14.88 -3.56 -6.70
CA LEU A 153 -15.47 -2.42 -5.98
C LEU A 153 -16.97 -2.29 -6.27
N LYS A 154 -17.77 -2.06 -5.23
CA LYS A 154 -19.23 -1.81 -5.30
C LYS A 154 -19.63 -0.85 -4.19
N ASN A 155 -20.53 0.09 -4.50
CA ASN A 155 -21.00 1.14 -3.57
C ASN A 155 -19.84 1.82 -2.80
N ALA A 156 -18.78 2.18 -3.52
CA ALA A 156 -17.53 2.59 -2.89
C ALA A 156 -16.87 3.78 -3.58
N TRP A 157 -16.34 4.68 -2.75
CA TRP A 157 -15.37 5.68 -3.16
C TRP A 157 -14.00 5.03 -3.32
N LYS A 158 -13.26 5.43 -4.35
CA LYS A 158 -11.86 5.04 -4.51
C LYS A 158 -11.08 6.15 -5.22
N GLN A 159 -9.92 6.47 -4.68
CA GLN A 159 -8.93 7.27 -5.38
C GLN A 159 -8.01 6.35 -6.19
N ILE A 160 -7.84 6.64 -7.48
CA ILE A 160 -6.99 5.90 -8.41
C ILE A 160 -6.11 6.91 -9.12
N ASN A 161 -4.79 6.82 -8.95
CA ASN A 161 -3.81 7.78 -9.47
C ASN A 161 -4.16 9.25 -9.12
N GLY A 162 -4.53 9.49 -7.86
CA GLY A 162 -4.85 10.83 -7.35
C GLY A 162 -6.25 11.37 -7.71
N ARG A 163 -7.03 10.67 -8.55
CA ARG A 163 -8.37 11.09 -8.98
C ARG A 163 -9.44 10.27 -8.29
N TRP A 164 -10.55 10.91 -7.92
CA TRP A 164 -11.66 10.24 -7.23
C TRP A 164 -12.66 9.64 -8.20
N TYR A 165 -13.17 8.47 -7.84
CA TYR A 165 -14.19 7.70 -8.55
C TYR A 165 -15.20 7.15 -7.54
N TRP A 166 -16.44 6.98 -7.99
CA TRP A 166 -17.47 6.23 -7.28
C TRP A 166 -17.92 5.04 -8.13
N PHE A 167 -18.05 3.88 -7.50
CA PHE A 167 -18.55 2.65 -8.11
C PHE A 167 -19.93 2.33 -7.56
N ASP A 168 -20.91 2.14 -8.44
CA ASP A 168 -22.30 1.84 -8.07
C ASP A 168 -22.46 0.41 -7.49
N GLY A 169 -23.69 0.00 -7.19
CA GLY A 169 -23.98 -1.33 -6.63
C GLY A 169 -23.65 -2.49 -7.57
N ARG A 170 -23.53 -2.23 -8.87
CA ARG A 170 -23.10 -3.20 -9.88
C ARG A 170 -21.57 -3.21 -10.03
N GLY A 171 -20.89 -2.22 -9.46
CA GLY A 171 -19.46 -2.00 -9.55
C GLY A 171 -19.04 -1.22 -10.79
N ILE A 172 -19.97 -0.51 -11.43
CA ILE A 172 -19.70 0.36 -12.58
C ILE A 172 -19.33 1.75 -12.06
N ALA A 173 -18.23 2.30 -12.58
CA ALA A 173 -17.79 3.66 -12.29
C ALA A 173 -18.83 4.65 -12.84
N VAL A 174 -19.31 5.53 -11.97
CA VAL A 174 -20.39 6.46 -12.29
C VAL A 174 -19.91 7.57 -13.22
N THR A 175 -20.81 7.99 -14.11
CA THR A 175 -20.69 9.19 -14.94
C THR A 175 -21.87 10.13 -14.67
N GLY A 176 -21.70 11.43 -14.87
CA GLY A 176 -22.74 12.42 -14.62
C GLY A 176 -22.97 12.69 -13.12
N PRO A 177 -24.16 13.24 -12.75
CA PRO A 177 -24.47 13.59 -11.37
C PRO A 177 -24.77 12.35 -10.50
N LEU A 178 -24.27 12.36 -9.27
CA LEU A 178 -24.53 11.37 -8.24
C LEU A 178 -24.89 12.07 -6.94
N VAL A 179 -25.96 11.65 -6.27
CA VAL A 179 -26.30 12.14 -4.93
C VAL A 179 -25.90 11.10 -3.88
N VAL A 180 -25.07 11.49 -2.91
CA VAL A 180 -24.69 10.67 -1.76
C VAL A 180 -24.92 11.49 -0.49
N ASN A 181 -25.77 10.99 0.42
CA ASN A 181 -26.09 11.64 1.69
C ASN A 181 -26.51 13.12 1.54
N GLY A 182 -27.32 13.42 0.52
CA GLY A 182 -27.81 14.78 0.25
C GLY A 182 -26.83 15.71 -0.47
N LYS A 183 -25.61 15.26 -0.77
CA LYS A 183 -24.61 16.01 -1.56
C LYS A 183 -24.53 15.51 -2.98
N THR A 184 -24.36 16.42 -3.94
CA THR A 184 -24.26 16.14 -5.37
C THR A 184 -22.81 16.17 -5.84
N PHE A 185 -22.40 15.12 -6.54
CA PHE A 185 -21.08 14.92 -7.11
C PHE A 185 -21.20 14.78 -8.63
N TRP A 186 -20.34 15.47 -9.39
CA TRP A 186 -20.37 15.42 -10.85
C TRP A 186 -19.17 14.66 -11.39
N PHE A 187 -19.41 13.59 -12.15
CA PHE A 187 -18.37 12.78 -12.77
C PHE A 187 -18.33 12.99 -14.29
N ALA A 188 -17.13 13.00 -14.88
CA ALA A 188 -16.93 13.17 -16.30
C ALA A 188 -17.63 12.07 -17.10
N SER A 189 -18.58 12.43 -17.97
CA SER A 189 -19.27 11.47 -18.86
C SER A 189 -18.44 11.07 -20.09
N LYS A 190 -17.39 11.83 -20.38
CA LYS A 190 -16.43 11.58 -21.45
C LYS A 190 -15.09 12.26 -21.11
N PRO A 191 -13.97 11.84 -21.72
CA PRO A 191 -12.70 12.53 -21.56
C PRO A 191 -12.78 14.00 -22.02
N PHE A 192 -12.11 14.90 -21.31
CA PHE A 192 -11.97 16.31 -21.67
C PHE A 192 -10.67 16.88 -21.08
N HIS A 193 -9.78 17.39 -21.94
CA HIS A 193 -8.38 17.73 -21.59
C HIS A 193 -7.69 16.60 -20.81
N GLU A 194 -7.15 16.89 -19.62
CA GLU A 194 -6.46 15.93 -18.77
C GLU A 194 -7.42 15.04 -17.95
N VAL A 195 -8.72 15.37 -17.97
CA VAL A 195 -9.74 14.64 -17.24
C VAL A 195 -10.22 13.46 -18.09
N LYS A 196 -10.21 12.27 -17.49
CA LYS A 196 -10.73 11.04 -18.09
C LYS A 196 -12.18 10.80 -17.69
N GLU A 197 -12.87 9.98 -18.47
CA GLU A 197 -14.20 9.46 -18.14
C GLU A 197 -14.25 8.92 -16.69
N CYS A 198 -15.39 9.10 -16.04
CA CYS A 198 -15.69 8.71 -14.65
C CYS A 198 -14.90 9.45 -13.56
N GLN A 199 -14.00 10.38 -13.88
CA GLN A 199 -13.30 11.16 -12.85
C GLN A 199 -14.24 12.19 -12.22
N LEU A 200 -14.16 12.33 -10.90
CA LEU A 200 -14.86 13.38 -10.16
C LEU A 200 -14.37 14.76 -10.64
N LEU A 201 -15.32 15.62 -11.01
CA LEU A 201 -15.11 16.98 -11.46
C LEU A 201 -15.28 17.98 -10.30
N MET A 202 -16.41 17.89 -9.59
CA MET A 202 -16.79 18.88 -8.57
C MET A 202 -17.91 18.39 -7.65
N THR A 203 -18.06 19.06 -6.50
CA THR A 203 -19.14 18.88 -5.52
C THR A 203 -19.97 20.16 -5.36
N ASP A 204 -21.23 20.04 -4.89
CA ASP A 204 -22.14 21.16 -4.63
C ASP A 204 -21.69 22.11 -3.50
N GLU A 205 -20.91 21.63 -2.54
CA GLU A 205 -20.23 22.47 -1.54
C GLU A 205 -18.93 23.10 -2.10
N SER A 206 -19.01 24.06 -3.01
CA SER A 206 -17.88 24.96 -3.40
C SER A 206 -16.51 24.30 -3.72
N GLY A 207 -16.48 23.01 -4.05
CA GLY A 207 -15.28 22.18 -4.04
C GLY A 207 -15.01 21.48 -5.37
N ALA A 208 -14.94 22.24 -6.47
CA ALA A 208 -14.20 21.81 -7.64
C ALA A 208 -12.71 22.05 -7.38
N LEU A 209 -11.86 21.02 -7.51
CA LEU A 209 -10.43 21.27 -7.69
C LEU A 209 -10.21 21.67 -9.15
N ARG A 210 -9.54 22.83 -9.28
CA ARG A 210 -8.74 23.23 -10.45
C ARG A 210 -7.85 22.08 -10.92
#